data_AF-A0A1Z4UY55-F1
#
_entry.id   AF-A0A1Z4UY55-F1
#
_cell.length_a   1.000
_cell.length_b   1.000
_cell.length_c   1.000
_cell.angle_alpha   90.00
_cell.angle_beta   90.00
_cell.angle_gamma   90.00
#
_symmetry.space_group_name_H-M   'P 1'
#
loop_
_entity.id
_entity.type
_entity.pdbx_description
1 polymer ?
#
loop_
_entity_poly.entity_id
_entity_poly.type
_entity_poly.pdbx_seq_one_letter_code
_entity_poly.pdbx_strand_id
1 'polypeptide(L)'
;MNPSILAHRQRIDNLFKKVALFEELEIKSEWSKYLCILVSGFIEESLRVLLEKYCENKASVNIQKFVGKKIDDITNCKTEKIKRILLEFSSDWANEFTNKINDQIKTAIDNVVENRHKIAHDKSIGMSYHNILSYYNNVKKAVEILEEIIK
;
A
#
# COMPACT_ATOMS: atom_id res chain seq x y z
N MET A 1 1.88 -3.69 14.54
CA MET A 1 2.69 -3.67 13.32
C MET A 1 3.53 -4.92 13.17
N ASN A 2 3.08 -5.81 12.28
CA ASN A 2 3.77 -7.00 11.81
C ASN A 2 5.25 -6.64 11.50
N PRO A 3 6.23 -7.42 11.98
CA PRO A 3 7.65 -7.08 11.84
C PRO A 3 8.11 -6.84 10.40
N SER A 4 7.59 -7.62 9.43
CA SER A 4 7.93 -7.46 8.01
C SER A 4 7.43 -6.12 7.47
N ILE A 5 6.19 -5.77 7.79
CA ILE A 5 5.57 -4.50 7.39
C ILE A 5 6.30 -3.32 8.04
N LEU A 6 6.67 -3.44 9.32
CA LEU A 6 7.42 -2.40 10.03
C LEU A 6 8.80 -2.16 9.39
N ALA A 7 9.53 -3.22 9.07
CA ALA A 7 10.82 -3.13 8.39
C ALA A 7 10.68 -2.52 6.97
N HIS A 8 9.62 -2.84 6.23
CA HIS A 8 9.32 -2.21 4.94
C HIS A 8 9.03 -0.71 5.10
N ARG A 9 8.17 -0.33 6.04
CA ARG A 9 7.88 1.07 6.36
C ARG A 9 9.13 1.86 6.72
N GLN A 10 9.99 1.33 7.60
CA GLN A 10 11.22 2.00 8.01
C GLN A 10 12.19 2.25 6.85
N ARG A 11 12.29 1.31 5.91
CA ARG A 11 13.09 1.50 4.68
C ARG A 11 12.60 2.68 3.85
N ILE A 12 11.28 2.80 3.67
CA ILE A 12 10.66 3.90 2.92
C ILE A 12 10.78 5.22 3.69
N ASP A 13 10.49 5.24 5.00
CA ASP A 13 10.65 6.43 5.86
C ASP A 13 12.09 6.98 5.78
N ASN A 14 13.09 6.09 5.81
CA ASN A 14 14.50 6.49 5.68
C ASN A 14 14.82 7.07 4.31
N LEU A 15 14.22 6.56 3.23
CA LEU A 15 14.40 7.11 1.90
C LEU A 15 13.75 8.50 1.77
N PHE A 16 12.54 8.69 2.30
CA PHE A 16 11.92 10.02 2.36
C PHE A 16 12.83 11.04 3.06
N LYS A 17 13.43 10.66 4.21
CA LYS A 17 14.39 11.53 4.92
C LYS A 17 15.60 11.89 4.07
N LYS A 18 16.14 10.94 3.29
CA LYS A 18 17.27 11.21 2.38
C LYS A 18 16.86 12.16 1.25
N VAL A 19 15.73 11.91 0.59
CA VAL A 19 15.24 12.73 -0.52
C VAL A 19 14.90 14.16 -0.08
N ALA A 20 14.48 14.33 1.18
CA ALA A 20 14.22 15.65 1.75
C ALA A 20 15.45 16.58 1.73
N LEU A 21 16.66 16.02 1.79
CA LEU A 21 17.93 16.74 1.87
C LEU A 21 18.41 17.32 0.53
N PHE A 22 17.87 16.86 -0.61
CA PHE A 22 18.25 17.42 -1.92
C PHE A 22 17.77 18.86 -2.04
N GLU A 23 18.60 19.77 -2.56
CA GLU A 23 18.22 21.17 -2.74
C GLU A 23 17.48 21.38 -4.06
N GLU A 24 17.88 20.65 -5.09
CA GLU A 24 17.34 20.75 -6.44
C GLU A 24 15.93 20.15 -6.53
N LEU A 25 14.97 20.98 -6.95
CA LEU A 25 13.58 20.55 -7.13
C LEU A 25 13.43 19.48 -8.21
N GLU A 26 14.26 19.53 -9.25
CA GLU A 26 14.27 18.53 -10.32
C GLU A 26 14.65 17.15 -9.79
N ILE A 27 15.74 17.07 -9.01
CA ILE A 27 16.17 15.82 -8.36
C ILE A 27 15.08 15.31 -7.42
N LYS A 28 14.47 16.18 -6.60
CA LYS A 28 13.33 15.81 -5.75
C LYS A 28 12.15 15.27 -6.54
N SER A 29 11.84 15.85 -7.70
CA SER A 29 10.77 15.41 -8.59
C SER A 29 11.04 14.00 -9.13
N GLU A 30 12.26 13.73 -9.60
CA GLU A 30 12.64 12.40 -10.10
C GLU A 30 12.58 11.33 -9.01
N TRP A 31 13.10 11.64 -7.82
CA TRP A 31 12.99 10.73 -6.67
C TRP A 31 11.55 10.52 -6.20
N SER A 32 10.67 11.51 -6.40
CA SER A 32 9.25 11.38 -6.06
C SER A 32 8.56 10.30 -6.88
N LYS A 33 8.97 10.10 -8.14
CA LYS A 33 8.47 9.00 -8.98
C LYS A 33 8.87 7.65 -8.39
N TYR A 34 10.13 7.50 -7.97
CA TYR A 34 10.58 6.27 -7.33
C TYR A 34 9.87 6.01 -5.99
N LEU A 35 9.72 7.05 -5.16
CA LEU A 35 8.93 6.98 -3.93
C LEU A 35 7.49 6.55 -4.21
N CYS A 36 6.85 7.04 -5.28
CA CYS A 36 5.51 6.60 -5.68
C CYS A 36 5.42 5.09 -5.94
N ILE A 37 6.40 4.54 -6.65
CA ILE A 37 6.46 3.10 -6.92
C ILE A 37 6.56 2.33 -5.59
N LEU A 38 7.43 2.76 -4.68
CA LEU A 38 7.61 2.12 -3.38
C LEU A 38 6.37 2.22 -2.50
N VAL A 39 5.69 3.37 -2.47
CA VAL A 39 4.46 3.56 -1.69
C VAL A 39 3.32 2.71 -2.23
N SER A 40 3.18 2.60 -3.56
CA SER A 40 2.21 1.69 -4.17
C SER A 40 2.53 0.22 -3.86
N GLY A 41 3.81 -0.18 -3.89
CA GLY A 41 4.21 -1.52 -3.50
C GLY A 41 4.01 -1.81 -2.01
N PHE A 42 4.17 -0.80 -1.15
CA PHE A 42 4.01 -0.94 0.30
C PHE A 42 2.60 -1.34 0.71
N ILE A 43 1.54 -0.72 0.16
CA ILE A 43 0.16 -1.10 0.46
C ILE A 43 -0.20 -2.49 -0.07
N GLU A 44 0.28 -2.83 -1.28
CA GLU A 44 0.10 -4.16 -1.88
C GLU A 44 0.72 -5.24 -1.00
N GLU A 45 2.00 -5.08 -0.66
CA GLU A 45 2.75 -6.04 0.15
C GLU A 45 2.21 -6.16 1.57
N SER A 46 1.81 -5.04 2.18
CA SER A 46 1.20 -5.04 3.51
C SER A 46 -0.08 -5.88 3.54
N LEU A 47 -0.93 -5.73 2.53
CA LEU A 47 -2.16 -6.51 2.42
C LEU A 47 -1.84 -8.01 2.27
N ARG A 48 -0.88 -8.39 1.41
CA ARG A 48 -0.49 -9.80 1.25
C ARG A 48 -0.01 -10.41 2.56
N VAL A 49 0.94 -9.76 3.23
CA VAL A 49 1.53 -10.24 4.48
C VAL A 49 0.47 -10.43 5.57
N LEU A 50 -0.51 -9.52 5.66
CA LEU A 50 -1.60 -9.66 6.64
C LEU A 50 -2.51 -10.84 6.32
N LEU A 51 -2.91 -11.01 5.05
CA LEU A 51 -3.78 -12.10 4.63
C LEU A 51 -3.09 -13.47 4.73
N GLU A 52 -1.83 -13.57 4.33
CA GLU A 52 -1.00 -14.77 4.50
C GLU A 52 -0.93 -15.15 5.97
N LYS A 53 -0.62 -14.18 6.84
CA LYS A 53 -0.50 -14.45 8.27
C LYS A 53 -1.81 -14.93 8.88
N TYR A 54 -2.93 -14.35 8.46
CA TYR A 54 -4.25 -14.81 8.86
C TYR A 54 -4.49 -16.28 8.43
N CYS A 55 -4.21 -16.61 7.16
CA CYS A 55 -4.38 -17.96 6.64
C CYS A 55 -3.49 -19.00 7.33
N GLU A 56 -2.22 -18.67 7.58
CA GLU A 56 -1.28 -19.53 8.31
C GLU A 56 -1.84 -19.97 9.67
N ASN A 57 -2.51 -19.06 10.37
CA ASN A 57 -3.02 -19.29 11.72
C ASN A 57 -4.38 -20.00 11.76
N LYS A 58 -5.11 -20.05 10.64
CA LYS A 58 -6.53 -20.47 10.63
C LYS A 58 -6.85 -21.63 9.68
N ALA A 59 -6.01 -21.89 8.68
CA ALA A 59 -6.31 -22.84 7.63
C ALA A 59 -5.34 -24.04 7.63
N SER A 60 -5.76 -25.17 7.08
CA SER A 60 -4.87 -26.32 6.85
C SER A 60 -3.88 -26.04 5.73
N VAL A 61 -2.74 -26.75 5.71
CA VAL A 61 -1.66 -26.54 4.71
C VAL A 61 -2.15 -26.57 3.26
N ASN A 62 -3.13 -27.42 2.94
CA ASN A 62 -3.67 -27.50 1.57
C ASN A 62 -4.48 -26.24 1.21
N ILE A 63 -5.26 -25.71 2.16
CA ILE A 63 -6.01 -24.46 1.96
C ILE A 63 -5.04 -23.27 1.92
N GLN A 64 -4.03 -23.24 2.78
CA GLN A 64 -2.98 -22.22 2.75
C GLN A 64 -2.29 -22.17 1.37
N LYS A 65 -1.94 -23.33 0.78
CA LYS A 65 -1.35 -23.37 -0.57
C LYS A 65 -2.29 -22.84 -1.65
N PHE A 66 -3.57 -23.15 -1.56
CA PHE A 66 -4.56 -22.66 -2.53
C PHE A 66 -4.77 -21.15 -2.42
N VAL A 67 -4.98 -20.65 -1.20
CA VAL A 67 -5.23 -19.22 -0.93
C VAL A 67 -3.96 -18.39 -1.13
N GLY A 68 -2.80 -18.90 -0.75
CA GLY A 68 -1.49 -18.25 -0.93
C GLY A 68 -1.25 -17.87 -2.39
N LYS A 69 -1.53 -18.77 -3.34
CA LYS A 69 -1.44 -18.44 -4.78
C LYS A 69 -2.33 -17.26 -5.18
N LYS A 70 -3.53 -17.16 -4.62
CA LYS A 70 -4.41 -16.01 -4.89
C LYS A 70 -3.87 -14.73 -4.26
N ILE A 71 -3.25 -14.82 -3.08
CA ILE A 71 -2.62 -13.68 -2.41
C ILE A 71 -1.38 -13.20 -3.19
N ASP A 72 -0.58 -14.11 -3.75
CA ASP A 72 0.58 -13.82 -4.60
C ASP A 72 0.22 -13.02 -5.87
N ASP A 73 -1.01 -13.13 -6.36
CA ASP A 73 -1.50 -12.41 -7.55
C ASP A 73 -2.07 -11.01 -7.24
N ILE A 74 -2.16 -10.62 -5.96
CA ILE A 74 -2.72 -9.32 -5.54
C ILE A 74 -1.84 -8.14 -5.98
N THR A 75 -2.20 -7.48 -7.07
CA THR A 75 -1.50 -6.28 -7.57
C THR A 75 -2.44 -5.10 -7.78
N ASN A 76 -1.92 -3.89 -7.98
CA ASN A 76 -2.72 -2.70 -8.34
C ASN A 76 -3.83 -2.40 -7.33
N CYS A 77 -3.47 -2.37 -6.04
CA CYS A 77 -4.41 -2.24 -4.91
C CYS A 77 -4.99 -0.84 -4.76
N LYS A 78 -5.83 -0.42 -5.72
CA LYS A 78 -6.77 0.69 -5.52
C LYS A 78 -7.75 0.34 -4.40
N THR A 79 -8.34 1.36 -3.79
CA THR A 79 -9.26 1.22 -2.64
C THR A 79 -10.36 0.20 -2.90
N GLU A 80 -10.99 0.25 -4.08
CA GLU A 80 -12.06 -0.69 -4.43
C GLU A 80 -11.55 -2.14 -4.58
N LYS A 81 -10.34 -2.32 -5.09
CA LYS A 81 -9.73 -3.66 -5.19
C LYS A 81 -9.41 -4.21 -3.80
N ILE A 82 -8.88 -3.39 -2.90
CA ILE A 82 -8.64 -3.77 -1.50
C ILE A 82 -9.96 -4.21 -0.86
N LYS A 83 -11.02 -3.39 -0.98
CA LYS A 83 -12.35 -3.71 -0.44
C LYS A 83 -12.90 -5.04 -0.96
N ARG A 84 -12.78 -5.29 -2.27
CA ARG A 84 -13.23 -6.55 -2.88
C ARG A 84 -12.46 -7.75 -2.35
N ILE A 85 -11.14 -7.64 -2.20
CA ILE A 85 -10.32 -8.70 -1.62
C ILE A 85 -10.75 -8.97 -0.17
N LEU A 86 -10.91 -7.92 0.64
CA LEU A 86 -11.37 -8.07 2.02
C LEU A 86 -12.74 -8.76 2.08
N LEU A 87 -13.66 -8.42 1.18
CA LEU A 87 -15.00 -9.01 1.10
C LEU A 87 -14.95 -10.51 0.81
N GLU A 88 -13.98 -10.99 0.03
CA GLU A 88 -13.79 -12.43 -0.22
C GLU A 88 -13.40 -13.22 1.04
N PHE A 89 -12.80 -12.55 2.03
CA PHE A 89 -12.46 -13.14 3.33
C PHE A 89 -13.56 -12.91 4.38
N SER A 90 -14.09 -11.69 4.47
CA SER A 90 -15.07 -11.27 5.46
C SER A 90 -15.78 -9.99 5.01
N SER A 91 -17.10 -10.03 4.98
CA SER A 91 -17.92 -8.83 4.77
C SER A 91 -17.67 -7.75 5.82
N ASP A 92 -17.41 -8.17 7.06
CA ASP A 92 -17.17 -7.25 8.17
C ASP A 92 -15.86 -6.48 7.97
N TRP A 93 -14.80 -7.14 7.49
CA TRP A 93 -13.53 -6.47 7.19
C TRP A 93 -13.70 -5.43 6.08
N ALA A 94 -14.43 -5.77 5.01
CA ALA A 94 -14.71 -4.82 3.93
C ALA A 94 -15.52 -3.61 4.41
N ASN A 95 -16.51 -3.84 5.28
CA ASN A 95 -17.33 -2.80 5.88
C ASN A 95 -16.50 -1.91 6.82
N GLU A 96 -15.72 -2.51 7.74
CA GLU A 96 -14.86 -1.76 8.65
C GLU A 96 -13.80 -0.93 7.92
N PHE A 97 -13.16 -1.50 6.89
CA PHE A 97 -12.21 -0.76 6.06
C PHE A 97 -12.88 0.47 5.43
N THR A 98 -14.06 0.27 4.82
CA THR A 98 -14.83 1.35 4.18
C THR A 98 -15.21 2.45 5.17
N ASN A 99 -15.57 2.08 6.41
CA ASN A 99 -16.00 3.03 7.44
C ASN A 99 -14.83 3.78 8.10
N LYS A 100 -13.63 3.17 8.16
CA LYS A 100 -12.46 3.75 8.83
C LYS A 100 -11.60 4.62 7.92
N ILE A 101 -11.61 4.38 6.61
CA ILE A 101 -10.92 5.26 5.67
C ILE A 101 -11.74 6.53 5.41
N ASN A 102 -11.06 7.65 5.22
CA ASN A 102 -11.66 8.89 4.76
C ASN A 102 -11.27 9.19 3.30
N ASP A 103 -11.83 10.25 2.72
CA ASP A 103 -11.56 10.62 1.33
C ASP A 103 -10.09 10.90 1.04
N GLN A 104 -9.34 11.42 2.02
CA GLN A 104 -7.90 11.68 1.87
C GLN A 104 -7.11 10.37 1.76
N ILE A 105 -7.45 9.36 2.57
CA ILE A 105 -6.85 8.03 2.52
C ILE A 105 -7.18 7.34 1.19
N LYS A 106 -8.46 7.33 0.81
CA LYS A 106 -8.91 6.77 -0.48
C LYS A 106 -8.18 7.42 -1.65
N THR A 107 -8.16 8.75 -1.69
CA THR A 107 -7.49 9.54 -2.73
C THR A 107 -6.00 9.24 -2.78
N ALA A 108 -5.33 9.09 -1.63
CA ALA A 108 -3.92 8.75 -1.59
C ALA A 108 -3.63 7.37 -2.19
N ILE A 109 -4.38 6.34 -1.78
CA ILE A 109 -4.25 4.97 -2.29
C ILE A 109 -4.45 4.94 -3.80
N ASP A 110 -5.54 5.52 -4.28
CA ASP A 110 -5.90 5.46 -5.69
C ASP A 110 -4.87 6.22 -6.55
N ASN A 111 -4.41 7.39 -6.08
CA ASN A 111 -3.40 8.17 -6.80
C ASN A 111 -2.02 7.49 -6.86
N VAL A 112 -1.54 6.84 -5.79
CA VAL A 112 -0.22 6.18 -5.86
C VAL A 112 -0.22 5.02 -6.86
N VAL A 113 -1.32 4.28 -6.96
CA VAL A 113 -1.47 3.20 -7.94
C VAL A 113 -1.57 3.76 -9.36
N GLU A 114 -2.38 4.80 -9.57
CA GLU A 114 -2.51 5.44 -10.89
C GLU A 114 -1.22 6.09 -11.36
N ASN A 115 -0.51 6.76 -10.47
CA ASN A 115 0.75 7.39 -10.80
C ASN A 115 1.84 6.36 -11.06
N ARG A 116 1.89 5.24 -10.32
CA ARG A 116 2.77 4.10 -10.66
C ARG A 116 2.53 3.62 -12.09
N HIS A 117 1.27 3.47 -12.52
CA HIS A 117 0.94 3.07 -13.90
C HIS A 117 1.45 4.08 -14.92
N LYS A 118 1.22 5.38 -14.67
CA LYS A 118 1.71 6.44 -15.55
C LYS A 118 3.24 6.45 -15.65
N ILE A 119 3.96 6.25 -14.54
CA ILE A 119 5.43 6.18 -14.52
C ILE A 119 5.91 5.00 -15.36
N ALA A 120 5.30 3.82 -15.18
CA ALA A 120 5.67 2.62 -15.92
C ALA A 120 5.43 2.76 -17.45
N HIS A 121 4.51 3.62 -17.86
CA HIS A 121 4.21 3.91 -19.26
C HIS A 121 4.86 5.21 -19.77
N ASP A 122 5.87 5.74 -19.06
CA ASP A 122 6.61 6.96 -19.41
C ASP A 122 5.72 8.16 -19.72
N LYS A 123 4.60 8.29 -19.00
CA LYS A 123 3.73 9.45 -19.12
C LYS A 123 4.25 10.56 -18.21
N SER A 124 4.17 11.81 -18.69
CA SER A 124 4.51 12.98 -17.87
C SER A 124 3.60 13.05 -16.64
N ILE A 125 4.20 13.20 -15.45
CA ILE A 125 3.51 13.38 -14.18
C ILE A 125 4.17 14.54 -13.44
N GLY A 126 3.40 15.58 -13.17
CA GLY A 126 3.79 16.61 -12.21
C GLY A 126 3.63 16.11 -10.78
N MET A 127 4.58 15.30 -10.28
CA MET A 127 4.58 14.83 -8.90
C MET A 127 5.65 15.56 -8.09
N SER A 128 5.20 16.33 -7.10
CA SER A 128 6.11 16.95 -6.14
C SER A 128 6.42 16.01 -4.97
N TYR A 129 7.56 16.24 -4.33
CA TYR A 129 7.95 15.58 -3.08
C TYR A 129 6.88 15.71 -1.98
N HIS A 130 6.30 16.90 -1.84
CA HIS A 130 5.26 17.15 -0.85
C HIS A 130 4.00 16.31 -1.10
N ASN A 131 3.59 16.18 -2.37
CA ASN A 131 2.41 15.40 -2.74
C ASN A 131 2.61 13.92 -2.40
N ILE A 132 3.75 13.33 -2.79
CA ILE A 132 3.99 11.91 -2.51
C ILE A 132 4.19 11.64 -1.02
N LEU A 133 4.78 12.58 -0.26
CA LEU A 133 4.88 12.48 1.20
C LEU A 133 3.49 12.47 1.86
N SER A 134 2.59 13.35 1.42
CA SER A 134 1.20 13.39 1.89
C SER A 134 0.47 12.08 1.59
N TYR A 135 0.61 11.55 0.37
CA TYR A 135 0.02 10.26 0.01
C TYR A 135 0.60 9.13 0.85
N TYR A 136 1.92 9.09 1.04
CA TYR A 136 2.55 8.07 1.87
C TYR A 136 2.04 8.09 3.31
N ASN A 137 1.90 9.26 3.92
CA ASN A 137 1.36 9.36 5.28
C ASN A 137 -0.08 8.83 5.39
N ASN A 138 -0.90 9.05 4.37
CA ASN A 138 -2.25 8.50 4.32
C ASN A 138 -2.27 6.99 4.02
N VAL A 139 -1.36 6.50 3.18
CA VAL A 139 -1.18 5.06 2.93
C VAL A 139 -0.71 4.33 4.21
N LYS A 140 0.17 4.94 5.02
CA LYS A 140 0.55 4.38 6.33
C LYS A 140 -0.67 4.18 7.23
N LYS A 141 -1.57 5.16 7.31
CA LYS A 141 -2.84 5.03 8.05
C LYS A 141 -3.70 3.91 7.50
N ALA A 142 -3.79 3.77 6.17
CA ALA A 142 -4.52 2.67 5.56
C ALA A 142 -3.96 1.29 5.96
N VAL A 143 -2.64 1.13 5.99
CA VAL A 143 -1.99 -0.10 6.46
C VAL A 143 -2.26 -0.36 7.94
N GLU A 144 -2.24 0.68 8.78
CA GLU A 144 -2.59 0.57 10.20
C GLU A 144 -4.05 0.11 10.39
N ILE A 145 -4.98 0.63 9.58
CA ILE A 145 -6.39 0.17 9.57
C ILE A 145 -6.48 -1.30 9.12
N LEU A 146 -5.79 -1.68 8.04
CA LEU A 146 -5.79 -3.07 7.55
C LEU A 146 -5.29 -4.05 8.62
N GLU A 147 -4.25 -3.68 9.35
CA GLU A 147 -3.72 -4.49 10.44
C GLU A 147 -4.69 -4.62 11.61
N GLU A 148 -5.46 -3.57 11.91
CA GLU A 148 -6.46 -3.61 12.99
C GLU A 148 -7.65 -4.52 12.64
N ILE A 149 -8.09 -4.52 11.39
CA ILE A 149 -9.29 -5.24 10.96
C ILE A 149 -9.03 -6.72 10.62
N ILE A 150 -7.86 -7.06 10.06
CA ILE A 150 -7.50 -8.43 9.69
C ILE A 150 -7.01 -9.17 10.95
N LYS A 151 -7.85 -10.04 11.51
CA LYS A 151 -7.64 -10.74 12.79
C LYS A 151 -7.74 -12.24 12.65
#